data_AF-B8KH67-F1
#
_entry.id   AF-B8KH67-F1
#
_cell.length_a   1.000
_cell.length_b   1.000
_cell.length_c   1.000
_cell.angle_alpha   90.00
_cell.angle_beta   90.00
_cell.angle_gamma   90.00
#
_symmetry.space_group_name_H-M   'P 1'
#
loop_
_entity.id
_entity.type
_entity.pdbx_description
1 polymer ?
#
loop_
_entity_poly.entity_id
_entity_poly.type
_entity_poly.pdbx_seq_one_letter_code
_entity_poly.pdbx_strand_id
1 'polypeptide(L)'
;MPLIELTKVAAMMFRNVYLLLSLTAVLCMPVQALTLSSVELDAAAQLGCVLADDALGYLNEEQFNDRFDEVVGDLPEAQVDVIYAKALGYIDGLLFGVSSGNSDIAQRRLESYSNSGSCAYGAQAVSRTVSL
;
A
#
# COMPACT_ATOMS: atom_id res chain seq x y z
N MET A 1 -62.27 -13.60 -10.66
CA MET A 1 -61.16 -13.23 -9.75
C MET A 1 -59.76 -13.73 -10.20
N PRO A 2 -59.34 -13.69 -11.49
CA PRO A 2 -57.95 -14.02 -11.88
C PRO A 2 -57.03 -12.80 -12.15
N LEU A 3 -57.59 -11.58 -12.24
CA LEU A 3 -56.81 -10.38 -12.62
C LEU A 3 -55.86 -9.85 -11.52
N ILE A 4 -56.06 -10.23 -10.26
CA ILE A 4 -55.28 -9.72 -9.11
C ILE A 4 -53.96 -10.47 -8.92
N GLU A 5 -53.87 -11.73 -9.39
CA GLU A 5 -52.67 -12.56 -9.27
C GLU A 5 -51.60 -12.18 -10.32
N LEU A 6 -52.01 -11.76 -11.52
CA LEU A 6 -51.07 -11.32 -12.57
C LEU A 6 -50.30 -10.04 -12.20
N THR A 7 -50.94 -9.10 -11.51
CA THR A 7 -50.32 -7.83 -11.13
C THR A 7 -49.27 -8.00 -10.03
N LYS A 8 -49.46 -8.98 -9.12
CA LYS A 8 -48.47 -9.34 -8.10
C LYS A 8 -47.20 -9.94 -8.69
N VAL A 9 -47.33 -10.83 -9.67
CA VAL A 9 -46.17 -11.47 -10.33
C VAL A 9 -45.37 -10.43 -11.12
N ALA A 10 -46.04 -9.52 -11.83
CA ALA A 10 -45.38 -8.42 -12.52
C ALA A 10 -44.63 -7.48 -11.55
N ALA A 11 -45.26 -7.09 -10.44
CA ALA A 11 -44.62 -6.22 -9.44
C ALA A 11 -43.40 -6.89 -8.75
N MET A 12 -43.45 -8.22 -8.54
CA MET A 12 -42.34 -8.97 -7.96
C MET A 12 -41.16 -9.09 -8.94
N MET A 13 -41.43 -9.27 -10.24
CA MET A 13 -40.40 -9.24 -11.29
C MET A 13 -39.75 -7.86 -11.42
N PHE A 14 -40.53 -6.78 -11.42
CA PHE A 14 -39.99 -5.42 -11.49
C PHE A 14 -39.10 -5.07 -10.28
N ARG A 15 -39.47 -5.53 -9.08
CA ARG A 15 -38.66 -5.32 -7.87
C ARG A 15 -37.34 -6.09 -7.91
N ASN A 16 -37.34 -7.31 -8.45
CA ASN A 16 -36.12 -8.10 -8.64
C ASN A 16 -35.21 -7.50 -9.72
N VAL A 17 -35.77 -6.97 -10.81
CA VAL A 17 -35.00 -6.28 -11.85
C VAL A 17 -34.36 -5.00 -11.28
N TYR A 18 -35.08 -4.23 -10.47
CA TYR A 18 -34.52 -3.03 -9.83
C TYR A 18 -33.41 -3.38 -8.82
N LEU A 19 -33.56 -4.47 -8.08
CA LEU A 19 -32.54 -4.99 -7.16
C LEU A 19 -31.29 -5.49 -7.91
N LEU A 20 -31.46 -6.13 -9.06
CA LEU A 20 -30.35 -6.56 -9.92
C LEU A 20 -29.65 -5.37 -10.59
N LEU A 21 -30.41 -4.32 -10.96
CA LEU A 21 -29.88 -3.10 -11.55
C LEU A 21 -29.08 -2.26 -10.54
N SER A 22 -29.54 -2.18 -9.29
CA SER A 22 -28.81 -1.47 -8.24
C SER A 22 -27.54 -2.23 -7.81
N LEU A 23 -27.57 -3.57 -7.80
CA LEU A 23 -26.41 -4.38 -7.45
C LEU A 23 -25.28 -4.30 -8.49
N THR A 24 -25.61 -4.16 -9.77
CA THR A 24 -24.62 -4.00 -10.85
C THR A 24 -23.96 -2.62 -10.87
N ALA A 25 -24.66 -1.57 -10.42
CA ALA A 25 -24.09 -0.22 -10.30
C ALA A 25 -23.00 -0.13 -9.20
N VAL A 26 -23.12 -0.92 -8.12
CA VAL A 26 -22.12 -0.94 -7.03
C VAL A 26 -20.83 -1.66 -7.43
N LEU A 27 -20.90 -2.63 -8.34
CA LEU A 27 -19.74 -3.40 -8.82
C LEU A 27 -18.87 -2.66 -9.84
N CYS A 28 -19.31 -1.50 -10.33
CA CYS A 28 -18.58 -0.71 -11.33
C CYS A 28 -17.75 0.43 -10.71
N MET A 29 -17.66 0.51 -9.38
CA MET A 29 -16.63 1.37 -8.78
C MET A 29 -15.26 0.80 -9.17
N PRO A 30 -14.32 1.63 -9.64
CA PRO A 30 -12.96 1.17 -9.86
C PRO A 30 -12.47 0.64 -8.52
N VAL A 31 -12.37 -0.68 -8.44
CA VAL A 31 -11.69 -1.37 -7.36
C VAL A 31 -10.22 -1.02 -7.54
N GLN A 32 -9.82 0.16 -7.05
CA GLN A 32 -8.42 0.54 -6.82
C GLN A 32 -7.89 -0.21 -5.58
N ALA A 33 -8.40 -1.42 -5.34
CA ALA A 33 -7.97 -2.27 -4.26
C ALA A 33 -6.63 -2.86 -4.65
N LEU A 34 -5.58 -2.37 -3.99
CA LEU A 34 -4.35 -3.12 -3.69
C LEU A 34 -3.57 -3.69 -4.89
N THR A 35 -3.85 -3.26 -6.13
CA THR A 35 -3.00 -3.61 -7.26
C THR A 35 -1.76 -2.73 -7.21
N LEU A 36 -0.81 -3.15 -6.39
CA LEU A 36 0.53 -2.59 -6.35
C LEU A 36 1.11 -2.66 -7.77
N SER A 37 1.50 -1.52 -8.33
CA SER A 37 2.49 -1.59 -9.40
C SER A 37 3.79 -2.13 -8.80
N SER A 38 4.56 -2.91 -9.55
CA SER A 38 5.83 -3.45 -9.05
C SER A 38 6.80 -2.33 -8.63
N VAL A 39 6.67 -1.16 -9.27
CA VAL A 39 7.46 0.05 -8.98
C VAL A 39 7.08 0.64 -7.63
N GLU A 40 5.79 0.82 -7.34
CA GLU A 40 5.33 1.35 -6.03
C GLU A 40 5.70 0.44 -4.87
N LEU A 41 5.65 -0.88 -5.08
CA LEU A 41 6.03 -1.84 -4.05
C LEU A 41 7.53 -1.79 -3.75
N ASP A 42 8.36 -1.70 -4.80
CA ASP A 42 9.80 -1.60 -4.65
C ASP A 42 10.20 -0.28 -3.99
N ALA A 43 9.65 0.85 -4.45
CA ALA A 43 9.85 2.15 -3.83
C ALA A 43 9.41 2.17 -2.37
N ALA A 44 8.27 1.55 -2.03
CA ALA A 44 7.82 1.46 -0.64
C ALA A 44 8.75 0.60 0.24
N ALA A 45 9.31 -0.47 -0.31
CA ALA A 45 10.28 -1.30 0.41
C ALA A 45 11.61 -0.55 0.62
N GLN A 46 12.09 0.16 -0.39
CA GLN A 46 13.30 1.00 -0.29
C GLN A 46 13.10 2.13 0.71
N LEU A 47 11.97 2.83 0.64
CA LEU A 47 11.63 3.90 1.58
C LEU A 47 11.46 3.35 3.01
N GLY A 48 10.96 2.12 3.16
CA GLY A 48 10.96 1.41 4.43
C GLY A 48 12.36 1.26 5.03
N CYS A 49 13.38 0.97 4.21
CA CYS A 49 14.77 0.92 4.68
C CYS A 49 15.29 2.28 5.14
N VAL A 50 14.96 3.36 4.41
CA VAL A 50 15.31 4.73 4.82
C VAL A 50 14.67 5.08 6.16
N LEU A 51 13.39 4.76 6.34
CA LEU A 51 12.66 4.95 7.60
C LEU A 51 13.25 4.12 8.75
N ALA A 52 13.70 2.90 8.48
CA ALA A 52 14.35 2.07 9.49
C ALA A 52 15.69 2.66 9.93
N ASP A 53 16.52 3.12 8.99
CA ASP A 53 17.80 3.77 9.28
C ASP A 53 17.60 5.09 10.06
N ASP A 54 16.59 5.88 9.71
CA ASP A 54 16.20 7.09 10.46
C ASP A 54 15.74 6.76 11.88
N ALA A 55 14.86 5.78 12.05
CA ALA A 55 14.38 5.35 13.36
C ALA A 55 15.50 4.80 14.27
N LEU A 56 16.58 4.27 13.68
CA LEU A 56 17.79 3.83 14.38
C LEU A 56 18.78 4.98 14.67
N GLY A 57 18.54 6.17 14.12
CA GLY A 57 19.41 7.33 14.24
C GLY A 57 20.68 7.23 13.40
N TYR A 58 20.68 6.43 12.33
CA TYR A 58 21.81 6.31 11.41
C TYR A 58 21.88 7.44 10.40
N LEU A 59 20.75 8.12 10.17
CA LEU A 59 20.64 9.26 9.26
C LEU A 59 20.47 10.54 10.07
N ASN A 60 21.11 11.60 9.61
CA ASN A 60 20.71 12.97 9.96
C ASN A 60 19.64 13.48 8.97
N GLU A 61 19.07 14.65 9.24
CA GLU A 61 17.99 15.24 8.42
C GLU A 61 18.36 15.40 6.95
N GLU A 62 19.57 15.86 6.63
CA GLU A 62 20.05 16.01 5.25
C GLU A 62 20.14 14.65 4.55
N GLN A 63 20.73 13.65 5.22
CA GLN A 63 20.86 12.29 4.69
C GLN A 63 19.50 11.59 4.51
N PHE A 64 18.55 11.86 5.41
CA PHE A 64 17.18 11.37 5.28
C PHE A 64 16.52 11.97 4.04
N ASN A 65 16.57 13.29 3.89
CA ASN A 65 15.97 13.98 2.74
C ASN A 65 16.59 13.53 1.43
N ASP A 66 17.92 13.42 1.35
CA ASP A 66 18.63 12.95 0.16
C ASP A 66 18.19 11.54 -0.25
N ARG A 67 18.09 10.62 0.71
CA ARG A 67 17.66 9.23 0.44
C ARG A 67 16.16 9.12 0.15
N PHE A 68 15.35 9.95 0.79
CA PHE A 68 13.92 10.04 0.50
C PHE A 68 13.72 10.47 -0.95
N ASP A 69 14.40 11.55 -1.36
CA ASP A 69 14.35 12.08 -2.72
C ASP A 69 14.95 11.11 -3.75
N GLU A 70 15.99 10.34 -3.40
CA GLU A 70 16.51 9.27 -4.28
C GLU A 70 15.45 8.22 -4.61
N VAL A 71 14.58 7.88 -3.66
CA VAL A 71 13.57 6.83 -3.84
C VAL A 71 12.32 7.35 -4.58
N VAL A 72 11.90 8.59 -4.32
CA VAL A 72 10.59 9.09 -4.79
C VAL A 72 10.61 10.42 -5.54
N GLY A 73 11.76 11.08 -5.70
CA GLY A 73 11.86 12.46 -6.21
C GLY A 73 11.35 12.66 -7.64
N ASP A 74 11.37 11.61 -8.47
CA ASP A 74 10.85 11.63 -9.84
C ASP A 74 9.35 11.30 -9.94
N LEU A 75 8.70 10.98 -8.82
CA LEU A 75 7.31 10.53 -8.78
C LEU A 75 6.34 11.70 -8.51
N PRO A 76 5.10 11.64 -9.03
CA PRO A 76 4.06 12.60 -8.67
C PRO A 76 3.73 12.54 -7.18
N GLU A 77 3.49 13.68 -6.54
CA GLU A 77 3.19 13.82 -5.10
C GLU A 77 2.11 12.83 -4.61
N ALA A 78 1.02 12.66 -5.37
CA ALA A 78 -0.04 11.73 -5.01
C ALA A 78 0.42 10.24 -4.98
N GLN A 79 1.45 9.87 -5.74
CA GLN A 79 2.08 8.55 -5.66
C GLN A 79 3.04 8.46 -4.46
N VAL A 80 3.75 9.55 -4.15
CA VAL A 80 4.65 9.62 -2.98
C VAL A 80 3.88 9.35 -1.70
N ASP A 81 2.73 9.99 -1.50
CA ASP A 81 1.88 9.77 -0.32
C ASP A 81 1.49 8.29 -0.15
N VAL A 82 1.13 7.66 -1.27
CA VAL A 82 0.72 6.25 -1.32
C VAL A 82 1.90 5.33 -1.00
N ILE A 83 3.08 5.62 -1.53
CA ILE A 83 4.33 4.88 -1.27
C ILE A 83 4.76 5.06 0.19
N TYR A 84 4.71 6.28 0.71
CA TYR A 84 5.05 6.59 2.09
C TYR A 84 4.13 5.87 3.08
N ALA A 85 2.81 5.89 2.84
CA ALA A 85 1.86 5.14 3.66
C ALA A 85 2.14 3.62 3.66
N LYS A 86 2.58 3.06 2.53
CA LYS A 86 2.98 1.64 2.45
C LYS A 86 4.29 1.38 3.20
N ALA A 87 5.27 2.26 3.08
CA ALA A 87 6.54 2.16 3.79
C ALA A 87 6.32 2.18 5.31
N LEU A 88 5.45 3.08 5.80
CA LEU A 88 5.01 3.06 7.20
C LEU A 88 4.34 1.74 7.58
N GLY A 89 3.46 1.21 6.72
CA GLY A 89 2.84 -0.11 6.93
C GLY A 89 3.85 -1.26 7.05
N TYR A 90 4.96 -1.23 6.31
CA TYR A 90 6.06 -2.19 6.45
C TYR A 90 6.71 -2.10 7.83
N ILE A 91 7.04 -0.89 8.28
CA ILE A 91 7.65 -0.65 9.60
C ILE A 91 6.68 -1.04 10.72
N ASP A 92 5.41 -0.64 10.64
CA ASP A 92 4.38 -1.01 11.60
C ASP A 92 4.19 -2.52 11.67
N GLY A 93 4.19 -3.20 10.52
CA GLY A 93 4.13 -4.65 10.43
C GLY A 93 5.35 -5.33 11.08
N LEU A 94 6.54 -4.80 10.86
CA LEU A 94 7.78 -5.26 11.48
C LEU A 94 7.72 -5.11 13.00
N LEU A 95 7.18 -4.00 13.49
CA LEU A 95 7.06 -3.69 14.91
C LEU A 95 5.80 -4.25 15.56
N PHE A 96 4.94 -4.93 14.78
CA PHE A 96 3.72 -5.51 15.31
C PHE A 96 3.99 -6.45 16.48
N GLY A 97 3.22 -6.27 17.56
CA GLY A 97 3.36 -7.02 18.80
C GLY A 97 4.53 -6.58 19.69
N VAL A 98 5.31 -5.56 19.31
CA VAL A 98 6.26 -4.91 20.22
C VAL A 98 5.50 -3.90 21.08
N SER A 99 5.52 -4.09 22.39
CA SER A 99 4.95 -3.12 23.32
C SER A 99 5.83 -1.86 23.38
N SER A 100 5.22 -0.70 23.61
CA SER A 100 5.92 0.60 23.68
C SER A 100 7.01 0.67 24.77
N GLY A 101 6.97 -0.21 25.78
CA GLY A 101 8.03 -0.33 26.79
C GLY A 101 9.24 -1.18 26.39
N ASN A 102 9.22 -1.82 25.20
CA ASN A 102 10.23 -2.77 24.76
C ASN A 102 11.08 -2.21 23.60
N SER A 103 11.67 -1.03 23.79
CA SER A 103 12.49 -0.36 22.77
C SER A 103 13.62 -1.25 22.25
N ASP A 104 14.24 -2.07 23.11
CA ASP A 104 15.31 -2.99 22.71
C ASP A 104 14.84 -4.03 21.67
N ILE A 105 13.59 -4.48 21.76
CA ILE A 105 13.02 -5.42 20.77
C ILE A 105 12.75 -4.68 19.47
N ALA A 106 12.18 -3.47 19.54
CA ALA A 106 11.94 -2.64 18.37
C ALA A 106 13.25 -2.37 17.62
N GLN A 107 14.27 -1.93 18.36
CA GLN A 107 15.59 -1.63 17.84
C GLN A 107 16.21 -2.84 17.16
N ARG A 108 16.24 -4.02 17.80
CA ARG A 108 16.78 -5.24 17.16
C ARG A 108 16.06 -5.64 15.88
N ARG A 109 14.74 -5.44 15.81
CA ARG A 109 13.97 -5.75 14.60
C ARG A 109 14.30 -4.77 13.48
N LEU A 110 14.37 -3.47 13.78
CA LEU A 110 14.79 -2.44 12.83
C LEU A 110 16.22 -2.68 12.35
N GLU A 111 17.17 -2.97 13.25
CA GLU A 111 18.55 -3.30 12.91
C GLU A 111 18.62 -4.54 12.01
N SER A 112 17.87 -5.59 12.32
CA SER A 112 17.82 -6.80 11.50
C SER A 112 17.21 -6.53 10.11
N TYR A 113 16.25 -5.61 10.01
CA TYR A 113 15.60 -5.25 8.76
C TYR A 113 16.52 -4.36 7.90
N SER A 114 17.11 -3.31 8.48
CA SER A 114 18.08 -2.41 7.84
C SER A 114 19.29 -3.19 7.29
N ASN A 115 19.80 -4.17 8.04
CA ASN A 115 20.92 -5.01 7.59
C ASN A 115 20.49 -6.19 6.68
N SER A 116 19.21 -6.29 6.32
CA SER A 116 18.73 -7.38 5.48
C SER A 116 19.07 -7.17 4.00
N GLY A 117 19.06 -8.26 3.23
CA GLY A 117 19.24 -8.19 1.79
C GLY A 117 18.17 -7.33 1.08
N SER A 118 17.02 -7.11 1.70
CA SER A 118 15.96 -6.25 1.16
C SER A 118 16.38 -4.78 1.05
N CYS A 119 17.24 -4.31 1.95
CA CYS A 119 17.76 -2.94 1.95
C CYS A 119 19.01 -2.76 1.09
N ALA A 120 19.65 -3.86 0.68
CA ALA A 120 20.80 -3.83 -0.22
C ALA A 120 20.43 -3.74 -1.71
N TYR A 121 19.17 -4.01 -2.07
CA TYR A 121 18.73 -4.13 -3.48
C TYR A 121 18.24 -2.81 -4.12
N GLY A 122 17.94 -1.77 -3.31
CA GLY A 122 17.31 -0.54 -3.80
C GLY A 122 18.16 0.27 -4.80
N ALA A 123 19.47 0.33 -4.59
CA ALA A 123 20.39 1.05 -5.47
C ALA A 123 20.64 0.36 -6.84
N GLN A 124 20.12 -0.87 -7.06
CA GLN A 124 20.41 -1.66 -8.27
C GLN A 124 19.16 -2.06 -9.08
N ALA A 125 17.96 -1.94 -8.52
CA ALA A 125 16.73 -2.38 -9.18
C ALA A 125 16.26 -1.44 -10.30
N VAL A 126 16.50 -0.12 -10.17
CA VAL A 126 16.09 0.88 -11.18
C VAL A 126 16.89 0.77 -12.49
N SER A 127 18.09 0.19 -12.46
CA SER A 127 18.90 0.02 -13.67
C SER A 127 18.51 -1.20 -14.53
N ARG A 128 17.56 -2.04 -14.11
CA ARG A 128 17.24 -3.32 -14.79
C ARG A 128 15.89 -3.39 -15.51
N THR A 129 15.08 -2.34 -15.53
CA THR A 129 13.73 -2.38 -16.13
C THR A 129 13.53 -1.49 -17.37
N VAL A 130 14.59 -0.95 -17.99
CA VAL A 130 14.50 -0.40 -19.36
C VAL A 130 15.46 -1.10 -20.30
N SER A 131 15.07 -2.30 -20.74
CA SER A 131 15.57 -2.94 -21.96
C SER A 131 14.56 -3.98 -22.41
N LEU A 132 13.60 -3.54 -23.24
CA LEU A 132 13.04 -4.15 -24.46
C LEU A 132 11.62 -3.64 -24.73
#